data_AF-A0A2D5HDV3-F1
#
_entry.id   AF-A0A2D5HDV3-F1
#
_cell.length_a   1.000
_cell.length_b   1.000
_cell.length_c   1.000
_cell.angle_alpha   90.00
_cell.angle_beta   90.00
_cell.angle_gamma   90.00
#
_symmetry.space_group_name_H-M   'P 1'
#
loop_
_entity.id
_entity.type
_entity.pdbx_description
1 polymer ?
#
loop_
_entity_poly.entity_id
_entity_poly.type
_entity_poly.pdbx_seq_one_letter_code
_entity_poly.pdbx_strand_id
1 'polypeptide(L)'
;MNLTSDRIRSIGWVSVLLLCGALTIALMLRVNAVKSQVYDAEKRIVWVQQDIDFLQTEFQTRSNQQALKQLNDLEFGYKAPVAGQYIEGERQLAALGKAAGPGAPQPILFANAEKADAQSSGSSLLAMVSPISGATAAAMPEAGARESEQSKAEREDLARDADALGKRLARIEVAEAAQ
;
A
#
# COMPACT_ATOMS: atom_id res chain seq x y z
N MET A 1 -43.02 -18.62 -75.22
CA MET A 1 -43.17 -18.17 -73.81
C MET A 1 -42.23 -18.99 -72.93
N ASN A 2 -41.04 -18.46 -72.61
CA ASN A 2 -39.99 -19.12 -71.80
C ASN A 2 -40.02 -18.67 -70.32
N LEU A 3 -41.22 -18.48 -69.76
CA LEU A 3 -41.41 -17.91 -68.42
C LEU A 3 -40.86 -18.81 -67.30
N THR A 4 -40.73 -20.12 -67.56
CA THR A 4 -40.23 -21.10 -66.58
C THR A 4 -38.71 -21.12 -66.51
N SER A 5 -38.01 -21.05 -67.64
CA SER A 5 -36.54 -21.07 -67.68
C SER A 5 -35.92 -19.82 -67.06
N ASP A 6 -36.47 -18.63 -67.35
CA ASP A 6 -36.01 -17.37 -66.74
C ASP A 6 -36.27 -17.33 -65.23
N ARG A 7 -37.38 -17.92 -64.76
CA ARG A 7 -37.69 -18.03 -63.32
C ARG A 7 -36.77 -19.00 -62.60
N ILE A 8 -36.41 -20.12 -63.21
CA ILE A 8 -35.44 -21.07 -62.65
C ILE A 8 -34.06 -20.41 -62.55
N ARG A 9 -33.64 -19.68 -63.58
CA ARG A 9 -32.38 -18.91 -63.58
C ARG A 9 -32.37 -17.83 -62.49
N SER A 10 -33.45 -17.06 -62.36
CA SER A 10 -33.52 -15.98 -61.37
C SER A 10 -33.57 -16.49 -59.93
N ILE A 11 -34.28 -17.59 -59.66
CA ILE A 11 -34.25 -18.28 -58.36
C ILE A 11 -32.85 -18.81 -58.04
N GLY A 12 -32.13 -19.33 -59.03
CA GLY A 12 -30.73 -19.74 -58.85
C GLY A 12 -29.85 -18.59 -58.41
N TRP A 13 -29.95 -17.42 -59.06
CA TRP A 13 -29.20 -16.23 -58.66
C TRP A 13 -29.57 -15.71 -57.27
N VAL A 14 -30.87 -15.68 -56.94
CA VAL A 14 -31.31 -15.28 -55.59
C VAL A 14 -30.77 -16.22 -54.54
N SER A 15 -30.80 -17.55 -54.79
CA SER A 15 -30.24 -18.54 -53.86
C SER A 15 -28.74 -18.34 -53.63
N VAL A 16 -27.97 -18.03 -54.69
CA VAL A 16 -26.53 -17.78 -54.59
C VAL A 16 -26.25 -16.51 -53.78
N LEU A 17 -27.01 -15.43 -54.03
CA LEU A 17 -26.87 -14.20 -53.26
C LEU A 17 -27.23 -14.38 -51.79
N LEU A 18 -28.28 -15.14 -51.49
CA LEU A 18 -28.68 -15.45 -50.12
C LEU A 18 -27.59 -16.27 -49.42
N LEU A 19 -27.05 -17.31 -50.08
CA LEU A 19 -25.96 -18.11 -49.52
C LEU A 19 -24.72 -17.25 -49.26
N CYS A 20 -24.35 -16.37 -50.20
CA CYS A 20 -23.24 -15.44 -50.03
C CYS A 20 -23.47 -14.50 -48.84
N GLY A 21 -24.66 -13.90 -48.74
CA GLY A 21 -25.03 -13.05 -47.60
C GLY A 21 -25.05 -13.79 -46.26
N ALA A 22 -25.51 -15.04 -46.23
CA ALA A 22 -25.48 -15.86 -45.02
C ALA A 22 -24.04 -16.13 -44.57
N LEU A 23 -23.12 -16.41 -45.51
CA LEU A 23 -21.71 -16.62 -45.21
C LEU A 23 -21.03 -15.34 -44.67
N THR A 24 -21.33 -14.16 -45.23
CA THR A 24 -20.76 -12.91 -44.73
C THR A 24 -21.25 -12.58 -43.32
N ILE A 25 -22.54 -12.81 -43.04
CA ILE A 25 -23.11 -12.64 -41.69
C ILE A 25 -22.46 -13.63 -40.72
N ALA A 26 -22.33 -14.89 -41.10
CA ALA A 26 -21.68 -15.90 -40.26
C ALA A 26 -20.23 -15.51 -39.92
N LEU A 27 -19.47 -14.98 -40.89
CA LEU A 27 -18.12 -14.47 -40.67
C LEU A 27 -18.12 -13.27 -39.72
N MET A 28 -19.05 -12.32 -39.86
CA MET A 28 -19.15 -11.16 -38.98
C MET A 28 -19.41 -11.58 -37.52
N LEU A 29 -20.31 -12.53 -37.31
CA LEU A 29 -20.58 -13.09 -35.98
C LEU A 29 -19.36 -13.79 -35.39
N ARG A 30 -18.61 -14.56 -36.21
CA ARG A 30 -17.36 -15.20 -35.80
C ARG A 30 -16.31 -14.17 -35.39
N VAL A 31 -16.12 -13.11 -36.17
CA VAL A 31 -15.18 -12.02 -35.85
C VAL A 31 -15.56 -11.34 -34.55
N ASN A 32 -16.85 -11.07 -34.32
CA ASN A 32 -17.30 -10.46 -33.07
C ASN A 32 -17.07 -11.37 -31.85
N ALA A 33 -17.31 -12.67 -32.01
CA ALA A 33 -17.02 -13.65 -30.96
C ALA A 33 -15.52 -13.73 -30.64
N VAL A 34 -14.66 -13.74 -31.66
CA VAL A 34 -13.20 -13.72 -31.46
C VAL A 34 -12.75 -12.42 -30.79
N LYS A 35 -13.29 -11.27 -31.20
CA LYS A 35 -12.99 -9.98 -30.57
C LYS A 35 -13.34 -9.97 -29.08
N SER A 36 -14.47 -10.56 -28.70
CA SER A 36 -14.85 -10.72 -27.28
C SER A 36 -13.85 -11.59 -26.53
N GLN A 37 -13.45 -12.74 -27.10
CA GLN A 37 -12.47 -13.64 -26.48
C GLN A 37 -11.11 -12.96 -26.28
N VAL A 38 -10.66 -12.16 -27.25
CA VAL A 38 -9.41 -11.38 -27.13
C VAL A 38 -9.52 -10.39 -25.98
N TYR A 39 -10.64 -9.67 -25.88
CA TYR A 39 -10.85 -8.69 -24.81
C TYR A 39 -10.88 -9.32 -23.40
N ASP A 40 -11.48 -10.51 -23.26
CA ASP A 40 -11.47 -11.26 -22.00
C ASP A 40 -10.05 -11.75 -21.63
N ALA A 41 -9.27 -12.19 -22.63
CA ALA A 41 -7.87 -12.57 -22.43
C ALA A 41 -7.00 -11.36 -22.02
N GLU A 42 -7.16 -10.21 -22.68
CA GLU A 42 -6.47 -8.96 -22.32
C GLU A 42 -6.75 -8.54 -20.88
N LYS A 43 -8.02 -8.58 -20.46
CA LYS A 43 -8.41 -8.33 -19.06
C LYS A 43 -7.72 -9.29 -18.09
N ARG A 44 -7.68 -10.57 -18.44
CA ARG A 44 -7.01 -11.59 -17.63
C ARG A 44 -5.51 -11.35 -17.52
N ILE A 45 -4.87 -10.92 -18.60
CA ILE A 45 -3.44 -10.55 -18.61
C ILE A 45 -3.20 -9.39 -17.64
N VAL A 46 -4.01 -8.32 -17.72
CA VAL A 46 -3.88 -7.16 -16.82
C VAL A 46 -4.07 -7.57 -15.36
N TRP A 47 -5.07 -8.40 -15.07
CA TRP A 47 -5.32 -8.89 -13.71
C TRP A 47 -4.16 -9.73 -13.17
N VAL A 48 -3.65 -10.67 -13.96
CA VAL A 48 -2.47 -11.47 -13.57
C VAL A 48 -1.23 -10.61 -13.40
N GLN A 49 -1.05 -9.58 -14.23
CA GLN A 49 0.08 -8.65 -14.07
C GLN A 49 0.00 -7.88 -12.74
N GLN A 50 -1.20 -7.41 -12.36
CA GLN A 50 -1.41 -6.76 -11.07
C GLN A 50 -1.11 -7.68 -9.89
N ASP A 51 -1.52 -8.95 -9.98
CA ASP A 51 -1.18 -9.96 -8.98
C ASP A 51 0.34 -10.17 -8.90
N ILE A 52 1.02 -10.29 -10.03
CA ILE A 52 2.49 -10.43 -10.07
C ILE A 52 3.16 -9.23 -9.40
N ASP A 53 2.75 -8.00 -9.73
CA ASP A 53 3.32 -6.77 -9.17
C ASP A 53 3.07 -6.68 -7.66
N PHE A 54 1.89 -7.08 -7.20
CA PHE A 54 1.54 -7.18 -5.79
C PHE A 54 2.43 -8.20 -5.07
N LEU A 55 2.53 -9.43 -5.59
CA LEU A 55 3.35 -10.50 -5.04
C LEU A 55 4.83 -10.08 -5.00
N GLN A 56 5.33 -9.46 -6.06
CA GLN A 56 6.71 -8.99 -6.14
C GLN A 56 6.98 -7.93 -5.08
N THR A 57 6.05 -7.02 -4.84
CA THR A 57 6.18 -6.00 -3.80
C THR A 57 6.20 -6.61 -2.40
N GLU A 58 5.33 -7.60 -2.12
CA GLU A 58 5.37 -8.36 -0.87
C GLU A 58 6.70 -9.10 -0.69
N PHE A 59 7.18 -9.79 -1.74
CA PHE A 59 8.43 -10.54 -1.70
C PHE A 59 9.63 -9.63 -1.53
N GLN A 60 9.70 -8.49 -2.22
CA GLN A 60 10.80 -7.53 -2.04
C GLN A 60 10.83 -7.00 -0.61
N THR A 61 9.65 -6.70 -0.03
CA THR A 61 9.57 -6.16 1.33
C THR A 61 9.97 -7.21 2.39
N ARG A 62 9.50 -8.46 2.27
CA ARG A 62 9.84 -9.56 3.21
C ARG A 62 11.25 -10.10 3.02
N SER A 63 11.69 -10.28 1.77
CA SER A 63 13.03 -10.80 1.48
C SER A 63 14.12 -9.80 1.83
N ASN A 64 13.90 -8.49 1.70
CA ASN A 64 14.88 -7.49 2.12
C ASN A 64 15.15 -7.55 3.63
N GLN A 65 14.11 -7.73 4.46
CA GLN A 65 14.31 -7.90 5.91
C GLN A 65 15.04 -9.22 6.24
N GLN A 66 14.67 -10.31 5.58
CA GLN A 66 15.33 -11.61 5.76
C GLN A 66 16.80 -11.59 5.28
N ALA A 67 17.06 -10.93 4.15
CA ALA A 67 18.40 -10.78 3.57
C ALA A 67 19.28 -9.88 4.43
N LEU A 68 18.77 -8.74 4.91
CA LEU A 68 19.49 -7.87 5.84
C LEU A 68 19.79 -8.60 7.15
N LYS A 69 18.84 -9.38 7.68
CA LYS A 69 19.09 -10.22 8.86
C LYS A 69 20.16 -11.26 8.60
N GLN A 70 20.07 -11.99 7.48
CA GLN A 70 21.04 -13.03 7.13
C GLN A 70 22.43 -12.43 6.93
N LEU A 71 22.54 -11.30 6.23
CA LEU A 71 23.80 -10.58 6.06
C LEU A 71 24.34 -10.11 7.41
N ASN A 72 23.47 -9.58 8.28
CA ASN A 72 23.85 -9.20 9.63
C ASN A 72 24.38 -10.39 10.44
N ASP A 73 23.70 -11.53 10.40
CA ASP A 73 24.09 -12.75 11.10
C ASP A 73 25.42 -13.32 10.58
N LEU A 74 25.70 -13.19 9.27
CA LEU A 74 26.92 -13.69 8.64
C LEU A 74 28.14 -12.77 8.85
N GLU A 75 27.97 -11.46 8.72
CA GLU A 75 29.11 -10.51 8.71
C GLU A 75 29.31 -9.78 10.04
N PHE A 76 28.23 -9.46 10.76
CA PHE A 76 28.28 -8.50 11.86
C PHE A 76 27.87 -9.07 13.22
N GLY A 77 27.03 -10.10 13.26
CA GLY A 77 26.48 -10.68 14.47
C GLY A 77 25.70 -9.69 15.35
N TYR A 78 25.14 -8.61 14.77
CA TYR A 78 24.42 -7.61 15.55
C TYR A 78 23.07 -8.16 16.02
N LYS A 79 23.04 -8.63 17.26
CA LYS A 79 21.81 -9.00 17.96
C LYS A 79 21.31 -7.81 18.76
N ALA A 80 20.02 -7.50 18.68
CA ALA A 80 19.41 -6.54 19.58
C ALA A 80 19.65 -6.97 21.05
N PRO A 81 20.03 -6.05 21.96
CA PRO A 81 20.26 -6.39 23.36
C PRO A 81 18.99 -6.95 23.98
N VAL A 82 19.13 -7.99 24.81
CA VAL A 82 17.99 -8.55 25.54
C VAL A 82 17.64 -7.69 26.75
N ALA A 83 16.40 -7.74 27.24
CA ALA A 83 15.92 -6.93 28.36
C ALA A 83 16.87 -6.95 29.58
N GLY A 84 17.46 -8.11 29.90
CA GLY A 84 18.42 -8.25 31.01
C GLY A 84 19.82 -7.68 30.77
N GLN A 85 20.13 -7.18 29.58
CA GLN A 85 21.37 -6.43 29.29
C GLN A 85 21.19 -4.92 29.47
N TYR A 86 19.95 -4.45 29.62
CA TYR A 86 19.69 -3.07 29.96
C TYR A 86 19.78 -2.88 31.46
N ILE A 87 20.30 -1.73 31.86
CA ILE A 87 20.32 -1.34 33.26
C ILE A 87 19.08 -0.50 33.52
N GLU A 88 18.21 -0.97 34.42
CA GLU A 88 16.89 -0.37 34.66
C GLU A 88 16.96 0.89 35.55
N GLY A 89 18.08 1.11 36.25
CA GLY A 89 18.21 2.30 37.09
C GLY A 89 19.59 2.52 37.70
N GLU A 90 19.74 3.68 38.33
CA GLU A 90 20.99 4.19 38.89
C GLU A 90 21.62 3.26 39.95
N ARG A 91 20.80 2.51 40.68
CA ARG A 91 21.28 1.54 41.68
C ARG A 91 22.00 0.34 41.03
N GLN A 92 21.48 -0.15 39.91
CA GLN A 92 22.10 -1.23 39.14
C GLN A 92 23.37 -0.71 38.43
N LEU A 93 23.38 0.56 37.98
CA LEU A 93 24.58 1.22 37.46
C LEU A 93 25.68 1.35 38.54
N ALA A 94 25.31 1.75 39.75
CA ALA A 94 26.25 1.89 40.87
C ALA A 94 26.91 0.56 41.26
N ALA A 95 26.20 -0.56 41.11
CA ALA A 95 26.75 -1.90 41.34
C ALA A 95 27.79 -2.33 40.30
N LEU A 96 27.76 -1.74 39.09
CA LEU A 96 28.74 -1.97 38.03
C LEU A 96 29.99 -1.07 38.17
N GLY A 97 29.94 -0.07 39.06
CA GLY A 97 31.06 0.84 39.31
C GLY A 97 32.25 0.14 39.94
N LYS A 98 33.45 0.34 39.38
CA LYS A 98 34.69 -0.21 39.94
C LYS A 98 35.13 0.59 41.17
N ALA A 99 35.56 -0.10 42.23
CA ALA A 99 36.14 0.56 43.40
C ALA A 99 37.38 1.37 43.00
N ALA A 100 37.55 2.55 43.63
CA ALA A 100 38.69 3.42 43.40
C ALA A 100 40.00 2.67 43.66
N GLY A 101 40.90 2.64 42.67
CA GLY A 101 42.21 2.01 42.80
C GLY A 101 43.14 2.79 43.75
N PRO A 102 44.20 2.15 44.27
CA PRO A 102 45.20 2.84 45.08
C PRO A 102 45.83 3.99 44.28
N GLY A 103 45.73 5.22 44.81
CA GLY A 103 46.20 6.44 44.14
C GLY A 103 45.17 7.16 43.27
N ALA A 104 43.91 6.72 43.26
CA ALA A 104 42.85 7.43 42.54
C ALA A 104 42.64 8.85 43.13
N PRO A 105 42.52 9.89 42.29
CA PRO A 105 42.24 11.25 42.76
C PRO A 105 40.90 11.32 43.50
N GLN A 106 40.77 12.25 44.45
CA GLN A 106 39.51 12.41 45.17
C GLN A 106 38.37 12.77 44.20
N PRO A 107 37.17 12.19 44.38
CA PRO A 107 36.02 12.51 43.53
C PRO A 107 35.76 14.02 43.53
N ILE A 108 35.61 14.59 42.34
CA ILE A 108 35.25 16.01 42.20
C ILE A 108 33.79 16.15 42.65
N LEU A 109 33.59 16.72 43.84
CA LEU A 109 32.27 17.04 44.36
C LEU A 109 31.77 18.30 43.65
N PHE A 110 30.83 18.15 42.73
CA PHE A 110 30.09 19.29 42.21
C PHE A 110 29.08 19.74 43.27
N ALA A 111 29.11 21.02 43.62
CA ALA A 111 28.04 21.61 44.42
C ALA A 111 26.74 21.51 43.60
N ASN A 112 25.78 20.73 44.07
CA ASN A 112 24.45 20.74 43.50
C ASN A 112 23.91 22.17 43.67
N ALA A 113 23.80 22.90 42.57
CA ALA A 113 23.04 24.13 42.54
C ALA A 113 21.60 23.76 42.92
N GLU A 114 21.14 24.29 44.05
CA GLU A 114 19.74 24.23 44.42
C GLU A 114 18.92 24.79 43.25
N LYS A 115 18.00 23.96 42.76
CA LYS A 115 17.28 24.17 41.51
C LYS A 115 16.28 25.30 41.74
N ALA A 116 16.61 26.51 41.26
CA ALA A 116 15.58 27.50 41.00
C ALA A 116 14.75 27.00 39.81
N ASP A 117 13.44 26.87 40.03
CA ASP A 117 12.44 26.53 39.02
C ASP A 117 12.62 27.38 37.76
N ALA A 118 13.08 26.74 36.69
CA ALA A 118 12.97 27.28 35.35
C ALA A 118 12.78 26.10 34.38
N GLN A 119 11.51 25.90 34.04
CA GLN A 119 10.98 25.25 32.84
C GLN A 119 11.97 24.33 32.08
N SER A 120 11.72 23.03 32.16
CA SER A 120 12.25 22.07 31.19
C SER A 120 11.69 22.39 29.81
N SER A 121 12.42 23.19 29.01
CA SER A 121 12.28 23.15 27.57
C SER A 121 13.31 22.16 27.05
N GLY A 122 12.79 21.11 26.41
CA GLY A 122 13.49 19.87 26.14
C GLY A 122 14.80 20.04 25.40
N SER A 123 15.73 19.14 25.73
CA SER A 123 16.75 18.58 24.84
C SER A 123 16.56 19.02 23.39
N SER A 124 17.47 19.87 22.90
CA SER A 124 17.60 20.20 21.50
C SER A 124 17.98 18.94 20.74
N LEU A 125 16.97 18.11 20.45
CA LEU A 125 17.05 17.04 19.48
C LEU A 125 17.36 17.71 18.15
N LEU A 126 18.55 17.42 17.64
CA LEU A 126 19.03 17.79 16.31
C LEU A 126 17.84 17.82 15.34
N ALA A 127 17.59 18.99 14.76
CA ALA A 127 16.45 19.24 13.89
C ALA A 127 16.44 18.21 12.76
N MET A 128 15.51 17.26 12.83
CA MET A 128 15.26 16.31 11.76
C MET A 128 14.77 17.09 10.54
N VAL A 129 15.53 17.02 9.45
CA VAL A 129 15.20 17.64 8.16
C VAL A 129 14.56 16.58 7.28
N SER A 130 13.42 16.90 6.67
CA SER A 130 12.76 16.01 5.73
C SER A 130 13.51 15.97 4.39
N PRO A 131 13.86 14.79 3.84
CA PRO A 131 14.66 14.69 2.61
C PRO A 131 13.91 15.16 1.35
N ILE A 132 12.57 15.30 1.41
CA ILE A 132 11.76 15.73 0.26
C ILE A 132 11.51 17.24 0.21
N SER A 133 11.53 17.92 1.35
CA SER A 133 11.20 19.35 1.43
C SER A 133 12.32 20.23 1.97
N GLY A 134 13.36 19.65 2.59
CA GLY A 134 14.47 20.41 3.19
C GLY A 134 14.09 21.29 4.39
N ALA A 135 12.81 21.32 4.78
CA ALA A 135 12.32 22.09 5.90
C ALA A 135 12.61 21.37 7.23
N THR A 136 13.02 22.14 8.24
CA THR A 136 13.12 21.66 9.62
C THR A 136 11.73 21.54 10.22
N ALA A 137 11.53 20.61 11.15
CA ALA A 137 10.24 20.43 11.84
C ALA A 137 9.71 21.72 12.50
N ALA A 138 10.59 22.68 12.83
CA ALA A 138 10.22 24.00 13.36
C ALA A 138 9.68 25.00 12.31
N ALA A 139 9.92 24.76 11.02
CA ALA A 139 9.45 25.59 9.92
C ALA A 139 8.13 25.09 9.31
N MET A 140 7.65 23.92 9.73
CA MET A 140 6.29 23.50 9.41
C MET A 140 5.34 24.37 10.24
N PRO A 141 4.32 25.03 9.64
CA PRO A 141 3.31 25.67 10.44
C PRO A 141 2.69 24.59 11.33
N GLU A 142 2.66 24.82 12.65
CA GLU A 142 1.87 24.02 13.57
C GLU A 142 0.47 23.96 12.96
N ALA A 143 0.07 22.79 12.47
CA ALA A 143 -1.28 22.51 12.03
C ALA A 143 -2.17 22.38 13.28
N GLY A 144 -2.14 23.40 14.13
CA GLY A 144 -3.12 23.66 15.16
C GLY A 144 -4.39 24.14 14.48
N ALA A 145 -5.33 23.20 14.31
CA ALA A 145 -6.76 23.41 14.36
C ALA A 145 -7.30 24.67 13.63
N ARG A 146 -7.05 24.79 12.32
CA ARG A 146 -8.00 25.45 11.43
C ARG A 146 -8.53 24.41 10.47
N GLU A 147 -9.54 23.69 10.95
CA GLU A 147 -10.36 22.83 10.12
C GLU A 147 -10.99 23.73 9.03
N SER A 148 -10.47 23.64 7.81
CA SER A 148 -11.03 24.38 6.69
C SER A 148 -12.44 23.85 6.44
N GLU A 149 -13.38 24.72 6.03
CA GLU A 149 -14.74 24.32 5.61
C GLU A 149 -14.68 23.20 4.55
N GLN A 150 -13.63 23.21 3.72
CA GLN A 150 -13.32 22.14 2.77
C GLN A 150 -13.03 20.80 3.43
N SER A 151 -12.25 20.77 4.54
CA SER A 151 -11.96 19.54 5.28
C SER A 151 -13.21 18.97 5.98
N LYS A 152 -14.14 19.82 6.42
CA LYS A 152 -15.42 19.36 6.98
C LYS A 152 -16.32 18.77 5.90
N ALA A 153 -16.45 19.46 4.77
CA ALA A 153 -17.23 18.97 3.63
C ALA A 153 -16.71 17.61 3.13
N GLU A 154 -15.39 17.47 3.01
CA GLU A 154 -14.74 16.22 2.59
C GLU A 154 -14.98 15.08 3.59
N ARG A 155 -14.95 15.36 4.90
CA ARG A 155 -15.28 14.39 5.95
C ARG A 155 -16.75 13.95 5.90
N GLU A 156 -17.66 14.87 5.62
CA GLU A 156 -19.09 14.56 5.49
C GLU A 156 -19.40 13.75 4.22
N ASP A 157 -18.70 14.00 3.12
CA ASP A 157 -18.81 13.21 1.90
C ASP A 157 -18.27 11.79 2.12
N LEU A 158 -17.10 11.65 2.77
CA LEU A 158 -16.53 10.36 3.18
C LEU A 158 -17.45 9.56 4.11
N ALA A 159 -18.11 10.23 5.06
CA ALA A 159 -19.08 9.59 5.95
C ALA A 159 -20.32 9.07 5.19
N ARG A 160 -20.80 9.83 4.19
CA ARG A 160 -21.92 9.42 3.32
C ARG A 160 -21.54 8.23 2.45
N ASP A 161 -20.34 8.23 1.89
CA ASP A 161 -19.84 7.11 1.09
C ASP A 161 -19.67 5.84 1.92
N ALA A 162 -19.20 5.97 3.17
CA ALA A 162 -19.10 4.84 4.10
C ALA A 162 -20.47 4.22 4.43
N ASP A 163 -21.50 5.03 4.68
CA ASP A 163 -22.87 4.55 4.92
C ASP A 163 -23.48 3.89 3.66
N ALA A 164 -23.20 4.45 2.48
CA ALA A 164 -23.61 3.85 1.21
C ALA A 164 -22.95 2.49 0.96
N LEU A 165 -21.66 2.34 1.30
CA LEU A 165 -20.94 1.07 1.23
C LEU A 165 -21.52 0.05 2.22
N GLY A 166 -21.81 0.45 3.46
CA GLY A 166 -22.43 -0.42 4.47
C GLY A 166 -23.78 -0.97 4.01
N LYS A 167 -24.64 -0.14 3.39
CA LYS A 167 -25.92 -0.57 2.81
C LYS A 167 -25.77 -1.54 1.64
N ARG A 168 -24.72 -1.41 0.82
CA ARG A 168 -24.45 -2.33 -0.30
C ARG A 168 -23.94 -3.67 0.21
N LEU A 169 -23.07 -3.68 1.21
CA LEU A 169 -22.58 -4.90 1.83
C LEU A 169 -23.69 -5.67 2.54
N ALA A 170 -24.54 -4.97 3.31
CA ALA A 170 -25.69 -5.60 3.95
C ALA A 170 -26.68 -6.22 2.93
N ARG A 171 -26.85 -5.60 1.76
CA ARG A 171 -27.67 -6.17 0.68
C ARG A 171 -27.05 -7.44 0.08
N ILE A 172 -25.73 -7.53 0.01
CA ILE A 172 -25.01 -8.71 -0.49
C ILE A 172 -25.13 -9.87 0.51
N GLU A 173 -24.95 -9.62 1.81
CA GLU A 173 -25.11 -10.67 2.84
C GLU A 173 -26.53 -11.25 2.87
N VAL A 174 -27.57 -10.42 2.72
CA VAL A 174 -28.96 -10.90 2.66
C VAL A 174 -29.24 -11.71 1.40
N ALA A 175 -28.57 -11.40 0.28
CA ALA A 175 -28.68 -12.17 -0.96
C ALA A 175 -27.94 -13.51 -0.90
N GLU A 176 -26.84 -13.59 -0.14
CA GLU A 176 -26.11 -14.84 0.14
C GLU A 176 -26.87 -15.74 1.12
N ALA A 177 -27.51 -15.18 2.15
CA ALA A 177 -28.30 -15.95 3.12
C ALA A 177 -29.63 -16.52 2.57
N ALA A 178 -30.03 -16.12 1.35
CA ALA A 178 -31.26 -16.57 0.69
C ALA A 178 -31.02 -17.63 -0.41
N GLN A 179 -29.77 -18.07 -0.61
CA GLN A 179 -29.39 -19.18 -1.49
C GLN A 179 -29.10 -20.45 -0.68
#